data_AF-A0A433XFN5-F1
#
_entry.id   AF-A0A433XFN5-F1
#
_cell.length_a   1.000
_cell.length_b   1.000
_cell.length_c   1.000
_cell.angle_alpha   90.00
_cell.angle_beta   90.00
_cell.angle_gamma   90.00
#
_symmetry.space_group_name_H-M   'P 1'
#
loop_
_entity.id
_entity.type
_entity.pdbx_description
1 polymer ?
#
loop_
_entity_poly.entity_id
_entity_poly.type
_entity_poly.pdbx_seq_one_letter_code
_entity_poly.pdbx_strand_id
1 'polypeptide(L)'
;MSTRLKRPAFWRPLAVSVALFAFQGYLGYNVVSGQFGIESQKQMHEDIAVLQMRSNVLQAEIDAYRHRVELFNAAKLDPDILSERARALLSMAQADEVLIMVDPRTGLPILGSSEQLSQNQLTRLITSASTR
;
A
#
# COMPACT_ATOMS: atom_id res chain seq x y z
N MET A 1 46.74 -11.14 76.37
CA MET A 1 45.87 -11.50 75.24
C MET A 1 46.30 -10.65 74.04
N SER A 2 46.92 -11.25 73.02
CA SER A 2 47.36 -10.50 71.82
C SER A 2 46.33 -10.70 70.71
N THR A 3 45.64 -9.62 70.32
CA THR A 3 44.69 -9.62 69.21
C THR A 3 45.42 -9.23 67.92
N ARG A 4 45.57 -10.19 67.00
CA ARG A 4 46.28 -10.00 65.74
C ARG A 4 45.37 -9.31 64.72
N LEU A 5 45.42 -7.98 64.63
CA LEU A 5 44.69 -7.23 63.62
C LEU A 5 45.34 -7.41 62.24
N LYS A 6 44.61 -8.06 61.34
CA LYS A 6 44.97 -8.25 59.93
C LYS A 6 44.88 -6.90 59.22
N ARG A 7 46.03 -6.31 58.85
CA ARG A 7 46.06 -5.05 58.10
C ARG A 7 45.28 -5.19 56.79
N PRO A 8 44.26 -4.35 56.52
CA PRO A 8 43.53 -4.42 55.26
C PRO A 8 44.44 -4.00 54.10
N ALA A 9 44.34 -4.73 52.99
CA ALA A 9 45.15 -4.47 51.81
C ALA A 9 44.65 -3.21 51.09
N PHE A 10 45.33 -2.09 51.30
CA PHE A 10 44.99 -0.77 50.72
C PHE A 10 45.05 -0.74 49.18
N TRP A 11 45.73 -1.70 48.55
CA TRP A 11 45.81 -1.84 47.09
C TRP A 11 44.49 -2.27 46.44
N ARG A 12 43.61 -2.94 47.20
CA ARG A 12 42.31 -3.42 46.69
C ARG A 12 41.41 -2.28 46.19
N PRO A 13 41.11 -1.23 46.97
CA PRO A 13 40.30 -0.12 46.47
C PRO A 13 40.94 0.58 45.28
N LEU A 14 42.27 0.73 45.26
CA LEU A 14 42.97 1.35 44.13
C LEU A 14 42.82 0.55 42.84
N ALA A 15 42.96 -0.78 42.89
CA ALA A 15 42.73 -1.66 41.76
C ALA A 15 41.28 -1.60 41.26
N VAL A 16 40.31 -1.54 42.18
CA VAL A 16 38.88 -1.41 41.84
C VAL A 16 38.60 -0.06 41.16
N SER A 17 39.15 1.05 41.66
CA SER A 17 38.98 2.36 41.03
C SER A 17 39.55 2.41 39.61
N VAL A 18 40.75 1.86 39.40
CA VAL A 18 41.37 1.80 38.06
C VAL A 18 40.53 0.95 37.11
N ALA A 19 40.05 -0.21 37.56
CA ALA A 19 39.18 -1.07 36.76
C ALA A 19 37.87 -0.37 36.38
N LEU A 20 37.26 0.39 37.31
CA LEU A 20 36.07 1.18 37.03
C LEU A 20 36.31 2.28 36.00
N PHE A 21 37.43 3.01 36.09
CA PHE A 21 37.79 4.01 35.08
C PHE A 21 38.03 3.40 33.70
N ALA A 22 38.73 2.26 33.64
CA ALA A 22 38.93 1.53 32.39
C ALA A 22 37.61 1.05 31.79
N PHE A 23 36.71 0.53 32.62
CA PHE A 23 35.37 0.10 32.20
C PHE A 23 34.54 1.28 31.68
N GLN A 24 34.55 2.42 32.36
CA GLN A 24 33.85 3.62 31.92
C GLN A 24 34.40 4.13 30.58
N GLY A 25 35.73 4.11 30.40
CA GLY A 25 36.38 4.46 29.14
C GLY A 25 35.99 3.52 28.00
N TYR A 26 35.95 2.21 28.26
CA TYR A 26 35.49 1.21 27.29
C TYR A 26 34.03 1.42 26.89
N LEU A 27 33.15 1.65 27.86
CA LEU A 27 31.75 1.98 27.57
C LEU A 27 31.61 3.27 26.77
N GLY A 28 32.36 4.32 27.12
CA GLY A 28 32.38 5.58 26.37
C GLY A 28 32.83 5.40 24.92
N TYR A 29 33.90 4.63 24.70
CA TYR A 29 34.36 4.29 23.35
C TYR A 29 33.29 3.52 22.56
N ASN A 30 32.65 2.53 23.18
CA ASN A 30 31.58 1.74 22.56
C ASN A 30 30.32 2.55 22.24
N VAL A 31 30.02 3.63 22.97
CA VAL A 31 28.90 4.53 22.62
C VAL A 31 29.21 5.30 21.33
N VAL A 32 30.47 5.70 21.13
CA VAL A 32 30.90 6.43 19.94
C VAL A 32 31.06 5.49 18.73
N SER A 33 31.65 4.30 18.93
CA SER A 33 31.88 3.31 17.88
C SER A 33 30.71 2.35 17.64
N GLY A 34 29.68 2.40 18.49
CA GLY A 34 28.53 1.52 18.42
C GLY A 34 27.64 1.85 17.24
N GLN A 35 26.87 0.85 16.79
CA GLN A 35 25.92 0.96 15.68
C GLN A 35 24.83 2.05 15.83
N PHE A 36 24.73 2.71 16.99
CA PHE A 36 23.81 3.81 17.28
C PHE A 36 24.52 5.16 17.54
N GLY A 37 25.81 5.24 17.21
CA GLY A 37 26.59 6.47 17.29
C GLY A 37 26.03 7.59 16.40
N ILE A 38 26.54 8.81 16.59
CA ILE A 38 26.01 10.01 15.94
C ILE A 38 26.07 9.90 14.40
N GLU A 39 27.10 9.26 13.86
CA GLU A 39 27.25 9.05 12.42
C GLU A 39 26.29 8.00 11.84
N SER A 40 25.97 6.93 12.61
CA SER A 40 25.05 5.90 12.14
C SER A 40 23.60 6.37 12.12
N GLN A 41 23.24 7.36 12.94
CA GLN A 41 21.94 8.00 12.87
C GLN A 41 21.71 8.69 11.53
N LYS A 42 22.76 9.34 10.97
CA LYS A 42 22.65 9.96 9.65
C LYS A 42 22.42 8.92 8.55
N GLN A 43 23.20 7.84 8.55
CA GLN A 43 23.01 6.73 7.60
C GLN A 43 21.63 6.08 7.76
N MET A 44 21.18 5.88 9.00
CA MET A 44 19.85 5.32 9.29
C MET A 44 18.73 6.23 8.76
N HIS A 45 18.86 7.55 8.89
CA HIS A 45 17.89 8.48 8.31
C HIS A 45 17.86 8.45 6.78
N GLU A 46 19.02 8.36 6.14
CA GLU A 46 19.13 8.20 4.68
C GLU A 46 18.49 6.87 4.23
N ASP A 47 18.76 5.77 4.94
CA ASP A 47 18.15 4.47 4.67
C ASP A 47 16.63 4.49 4.84
N ILE A 48 16.12 5.14 5.90
CA ILE A 48 14.68 5.33 6.10
C ILE A 48 14.06 6.07 4.92
N ALA A 49 14.70 7.15 4.46
CA ALA A 49 14.21 7.92 3.31
C ALA A 49 14.20 7.07 2.03
N VAL A 50 15.25 6.29 1.79
CA VAL A 50 15.33 5.38 0.63
C VAL A 50 14.24 4.29 0.71
N LEU A 51 14.04 3.68 1.88
CA LEU A 51 13.01 2.67 2.07
C LEU A 51 11.60 3.23 1.89
N GLN A 52 11.33 4.44 2.40
CA GLN A 52 10.06 5.12 2.19
C GLN A 52 9.80 5.39 0.70
N MET A 53 10.81 5.86 -0.04
CA MET A 53 10.70 6.06 -1.48
C MET A 53 10.37 4.76 -2.22
N ARG A 54 11.06 3.66 -1.88
CA ARG A 54 10.78 2.33 -2.47
C ARG A 54 9.37 1.85 -2.14
N SER A 55 8.93 2.05 -0.90
CA SER A 55 7.57 1.71 -0.46
C SER A 55 6.52 2.48 -1.26
N ASN A 56 6.72 3.78 -1.48
CA ASN A 56 5.79 4.61 -2.23
C ASN A 56 5.70 4.19 -3.71
N VAL A 57 6.84 3.86 -4.33
CA VAL A 57 6.87 3.36 -5.72
C VAL A 57 6.10 2.05 -5.82
N LEU A 58 6.35 1.11 -4.90
CA LEU A 58 5.69 -0.18 -4.91
C LEU A 58 4.18 -0.04 -4.64
N GLN A 59 3.78 0.87 -3.77
CA GLN A 59 2.37 1.16 -3.51
C GLN A 59 1.67 1.71 -4.75
N ALA A 60 2.31 2.62 -5.50
CA ALA A 60 1.77 3.14 -6.75
C ALA A 60 1.60 2.03 -7.80
N GLU A 61 2.53 1.08 -7.87
CA GLU A 61 2.42 -0.09 -8.75
C GLU A 61 1.26 -1.01 -8.35
N ILE A 62 1.10 -1.28 -7.05
CA ILE A 62 -0.04 -2.05 -6.52
C ILE A 62 -1.35 -1.36 -6.89
N ASP A 63 -1.45 -0.05 -6.73
CA ASP A 63 -2.68 0.70 -7.03
C ASP A 63 -2.98 0.69 -8.54
N ALA A 64 -1.96 0.77 -9.40
CA ALA A 64 -2.12 0.62 -10.84
C ALA A 64 -2.65 -0.78 -11.22
N TYR A 65 -2.13 -1.84 -10.61
CA TYR A 65 -2.63 -3.20 -10.85
C TYR A 65 -4.02 -3.41 -10.28
N ARG A 66 -4.32 -2.89 -9.09
CA ARG A 66 -5.67 -2.93 -8.49
C ARG A 66 -6.69 -2.28 -9.41
N HIS A 67 -6.36 -1.12 -9.98
CA HIS A 67 -7.23 -0.45 -10.94
C HIS A 67 -7.48 -1.32 -12.18
N ARG A 68 -6.43 -1.94 -12.74
CA ARG A 68 -6.59 -2.87 -13.88
C ARG A 68 -7.45 -4.08 -13.51
N VAL A 69 -7.23 -4.68 -12.35
CA VAL A 69 -8.04 -5.83 -11.88
C VAL A 69 -9.49 -5.43 -11.67
N GLU A 70 -9.76 -4.22 -11.17
CA GLU A 70 -11.12 -3.71 -11.03
C GLU A 70 -11.81 -3.60 -12.40
N LEU A 71 -11.10 -3.16 -13.44
CA LEU A 71 -11.63 -3.13 -14.80
C LEU A 71 -11.95 -4.53 -15.36
N PHE A 72 -11.26 -5.58 -14.88
CA PHE A 72 -11.51 -6.98 -15.25
C PHE A 72 -12.52 -7.69 -14.34
N ASN A 73 -13.07 -7.02 -13.32
CA ASN A 73 -13.97 -7.66 -12.39
C ASN A 73 -15.28 -8.06 -13.07
N ALA A 74 -15.48 -9.37 -13.23
CA ALA A 74 -16.64 -9.99 -13.87
C ALA A 74 -17.99 -9.62 -13.22
N ALA A 75 -18.01 -9.20 -11.94
CA ALA A 75 -19.24 -8.72 -11.30
C ALA A 75 -19.73 -7.36 -11.85
N LYS A 76 -18.84 -6.59 -12.50
CA LYS A 76 -19.17 -5.36 -13.24
C LYS A 76 -19.12 -5.55 -14.77
N LEU A 77 -18.67 -6.72 -15.23
CA LEU A 77 -18.51 -7.01 -16.66
C LEU A 77 -19.81 -7.58 -17.21
N ASP A 78 -20.27 -7.05 -18.34
CA ASP A 78 -21.50 -7.50 -18.99
C ASP A 78 -21.39 -8.99 -19.38
N PRO A 79 -22.27 -9.88 -18.88
CA PRO A 79 -22.23 -11.32 -19.21
C PRO A 79 -22.29 -11.60 -20.72
N ASP A 80 -22.83 -10.68 -21.52
CA ASP A 80 -22.91 -10.84 -22.97
C ASP A 80 -21.53 -10.76 -23.64
N ILE A 81 -20.63 -9.91 -23.13
CA ILE A 81 -19.24 -9.81 -23.64
C ILE A 81 -18.46 -11.11 -23.39
N LEU A 82 -18.70 -11.79 -22.27
CA LEU A 82 -18.08 -13.09 -21.99
C LEU A 82 -18.59 -14.18 -22.95
N SER A 83 -19.89 -14.16 -23.23
CA SER A 83 -20.53 -15.12 -24.14
C SER A 83 -20.03 -14.94 -25.57
N GLU A 84 -19.93 -13.68 -26.04
CA GLU A 84 -19.32 -13.32 -27.31
C GLU A 84 -17.86 -13.80 -27.39
N ARG A 85 -17.05 -13.52 -26.34
CA ARG A 85 -15.65 -13.91 -26.34
C ARG A 85 -15.46 -15.43 -26.33
N ALA A 86 -16.31 -16.15 -25.60
CA ALA A 86 -16.30 -17.61 -25.59
C ALA A 86 -16.65 -18.19 -26.97
N ARG A 87 -17.70 -17.68 -27.63
CA ARG A 87 -18.07 -18.11 -29.00
C ARG A 87 -16.96 -17.78 -30.00
N ALA A 88 -16.33 -16.62 -29.89
CA ALA A 88 -15.20 -16.26 -30.74
C ALA A 88 -14.00 -17.22 -30.56
N LEU A 89 -13.66 -17.58 -29.33
CA LEU A 89 -12.59 -18.55 -29.05
C LEU A 89 -12.92 -19.96 -29.57
N LEU A 90 -14.19 -20.35 -29.53
CA LEU A 90 -14.68 -21.64 -30.03
C LEU A 90 -14.89 -21.65 -31.55
N SER A 91 -14.52 -20.59 -32.27
CA SER A 91 -14.81 -20.41 -33.71
C SER A 91 -16.30 -20.52 -34.05
N MET A 92 -17.17 -20.21 -33.09
CA MET A 92 -18.63 -20.22 -33.19
C MET A 92 -19.23 -18.82 -33.39
N ALA A 93 -18.39 -17.78 -33.41
CA ALA A 93 -18.79 -16.42 -33.75
C ALA A 93 -18.53 -16.14 -35.23
N GLN A 94 -19.51 -15.55 -35.92
CA GLN A 94 -19.41 -15.17 -37.32
C GLN A 94 -19.21 -13.65 -37.44
N ALA A 95 -18.45 -13.21 -38.44
CA ALA A 95 -18.12 -11.78 -38.61
C ALA A 95 -19.35 -10.90 -38.87
N ASP A 96 -20.45 -11.48 -39.37
CA ASP A 96 -21.70 -10.80 -39.71
C ASP A 96 -22.81 -11.05 -38.67
N GLU A 97 -22.48 -11.59 -37.49
CA GLU A 97 -23.47 -11.88 -36.44
C GLU A 97 -23.94 -10.60 -35.73
N VAL A 98 -25.25 -10.42 -35.58
CA VAL A 98 -25.87 -9.26 -34.88
C VAL A 98 -26.64 -9.75 -33.66
N LEU A 99 -26.22 -9.30 -32.47
CA LEU A 99 -26.95 -9.54 -31.23
C LEU A 99 -28.14 -8.59 -31.10
N ILE A 100 -29.34 -9.14 -30.94
CA ILE A 100 -30.57 -8.39 -30.68
C ILE A 100 -31.00 -8.69 -29.25
N MET A 101 -30.90 -7.68 -28.38
CA MET A 101 -31.41 -7.76 -27.02
C MET A 101 -32.94 -7.88 -27.08
N VAL A 102 -33.53 -8.84 -26.38
CA VAL A 102 -34.98 -9.04 -26.30
C VAL A 102 -35.46 -8.95 -24.85
N ASP A 103 -36.63 -8.35 -24.65
CA ASP A 103 -37.25 -8.33 -23.32
C ASP A 103 -37.71 -9.75 -22.95
N PRO A 104 -37.25 -10.33 -21.82
CA PRO A 104 -37.55 -11.70 -21.45
C PRO A 104 -39.05 -11.97 -21.18
N ARG A 105 -39.88 -10.93 -21.00
CA ARG A 105 -41.33 -11.08 -20.78
C ARG A 105 -42.15 -10.99 -22.06
N THR A 106 -41.67 -10.21 -23.03
CA THR A 106 -42.44 -9.89 -24.24
C THR A 106 -41.86 -10.51 -25.50
N GLY A 107 -40.60 -10.94 -25.49
CA GLY A 107 -39.89 -11.53 -26.63
C GLY A 107 -39.60 -10.55 -27.76
N LEU A 108 -39.85 -9.25 -27.53
CA LEU A 108 -39.65 -8.19 -28.50
C LEU A 108 -38.25 -7.59 -28.34
N PRO A 109 -37.62 -7.12 -29.44
CA PRO A 109 -36.34 -6.43 -29.35
C PRO A 109 -36.46 -5.20 -28.45
N ILE A 110 -35.48 -5.03 -27.55
CA ILE A 110 -35.34 -3.86 -26.70
C ILE A 110 -34.86 -2.72 -27.60
N LEU A 111 -35.78 -2.16 -28.39
CA LEU A 111 -35.55 -0.93 -29.13
C LEU A 111 -35.19 0.14 -28.11
N GLY A 112 -34.06 0.82 -28.34
CA GLY A 112 -33.62 1.94 -27.52
C GLY A 112 -34.73 2.99 -27.45
N SER A 113 -35.59 2.88 -26.44
CA SER A 113 -36.43 3.94 -25.94
C SER A 113 -35.53 4.91 -25.20
N SER A 114 -34.64 5.58 -25.93
CA SER A 114 -34.34 6.95 -25.56
C SER A 114 -35.66 7.69 -25.75
N GLU A 115 -36.50 7.70 -24.72
CA GLU A 115 -37.53 8.72 -24.61
C GLU A 115 -36.80 10.04 -24.85
N GLN A 116 -37.06 10.65 -25.99
CA GLN A 116 -36.58 11.98 -26.28
C GLN A 116 -37.16 12.86 -25.18
N LEU A 117 -36.36 13.13 -24.15
CA LEU A 117 -36.72 14.01 -23.05
C LEU A 117 -37.25 15.29 -23.69
N SER A 118 -38.56 15.51 -23.54
CA SER A 118 -39.22 16.68 -24.09
C SER A 118 -38.46 17.91 -23.61
N GLN A 119 -38.29 18.94 -24.45
CA GLN A 119 -37.54 20.16 -24.10
C GLN A 119 -37.98 20.74 -22.74
N ASN A 120 -39.26 20.57 -22.40
CA ASN A 120 -39.81 20.99 -21.11
C ASN A 120 -39.24 20.23 -19.90
N GLN A 121 -38.87 18.95 -20.07
CA GLN A 121 -38.22 18.15 -19.02
C GLN A 121 -36.73 18.51 -18.87
N LEU A 122 -36.03 18.78 -19.97
CA LEU A 122 -34.64 19.26 -19.94
C LEU A 122 -34.53 20.60 -19.20
N THR A 123 -35.43 21.54 -19.47
CA THR A 123 -35.46 22.84 -18.78
C THR A 123 -35.68 22.68 -17.27
N ARG A 124 -36.53 21.75 -16.84
CA ARG A 124 -36.76 21.49 -15.40
C ARG A 124 -35.53 20.92 -14.71
N LEU A 125 -34.82 20.00 -15.36
CA LEU A 125 -33.60 19.41 -14.82
C LEU A 125 -32.48 20.45 -14.66
N ILE A 126 -32.29 21.31 -15.66
CA ILE A 126 -31.29 22.39 -15.62
C ILE A 126 -31.62 23.39 -14.49
N THR A 127 -32.87 23.82 -14.38
CA THR A 127 -33.29 24.74 -13.30
C THR A 127 -33.11 24.12 -11.92
N SER A 128 -33.40 22.82 -11.75
CA SER A 128 -33.22 22.13 -10.47
C SER A 128 -31.75 21.98 -10.07
N ALA A 129 -30.84 21.80 -11.04
CA ALA A 129 -29.41 21.71 -10.80
C ALA A 129 -28.79 23.08 -10.48
N SER A 130 -29.33 24.17 -11.02
CA SER A 130 -28.85 25.54 -10.76
C SER A 130 -29.30 26.10 -9.40
N THR A 131 -30.25 25.44 -8.73
CA THR A 131 -30.82 25.90 -7.44
C THR A 131 -30.19 25.18 -6.24
N ARG A 132 -29.05 24.49 -6.43
CA ARG A 132 -28.33 23.77 -5.38
C ARG A 132 -26.90 24.28 -5.24
#